data_AF-A0A8B7S248-F1
#
_entry.id   AF-A0A8B7S248-F1
#
_cell.length_a   1.000
_cell.length_b   1.000
_cell.length_c   1.000
_cell.angle_alpha   90.00
_cell.angle_beta   90.00
_cell.angle_gamma   90.00
#
_symmetry.space_group_name_H-M   'P 1'
#
loop_
_entity.id
_entity.type
_entity.pdbx_description
1 polymer ?
#
loop_
_entity_poly.entity_id
_entity_poly.type
_entity_poly.pdbx_seq_one_letter_code
_entity_poly.pdbx_strand_id
1 'polypeptide(L)'
;MVPSGRKHTRKSGKTSMEDQIRRAYDSEKEDEDLCVSEGVTDEKTPVIDKQGKKRSSAGIVEDIGDGIPNMLERFRADIDEALVTKRKKLEMYAKSSCKTSNQRVENVWKIQQEKRKKLYQNYSQEFMTLLQQWETDMQKTKEREEKLANLFQQQRKTLQQARIVQSQKLKTIRQLYEQFIKTMEDLEKNLDTEAQNELRNEMAMMQKKCLMETQQQETAAVRKSLQSTLF
;
A
#
# COMPACT_ATOMS: atom_id res chain seq x y z
N MET A 1 6.17 -37.27 27.50
CA MET A 1 4.71 -37.51 27.41
C MET A 1 4.15 -36.67 26.28
N VAL A 2 3.49 -37.36 25.35
CA VAL A 2 2.74 -36.92 24.14
C VAL A 2 1.31 -36.47 24.58
N PRO A 3 0.46 -35.81 23.76
CA PRO A 3 0.13 -34.40 23.90
C PRO A 3 -1.40 -34.24 24.11
N SER A 4 -1.92 -33.01 24.08
CA SER A 4 -3.36 -32.75 23.93
C SER A 4 -3.50 -31.44 23.16
N GLY A 5 -4.20 -31.28 22.04
CA GLY A 5 -5.23 -32.10 21.44
C GLY A 5 -6.41 -31.19 21.05
N ARG A 6 -6.79 -31.20 19.76
CA ARG A 6 -8.13 -30.84 19.21
C ARG A 6 -8.42 -29.31 19.06
N LYS A 7 -9.01 -28.76 17.98
CA LYS A 7 -9.91 -29.27 16.91
C LYS A 7 -9.79 -28.45 15.62
N HIS A 8 -10.05 -29.14 14.50
CA HIS A 8 -10.55 -28.58 13.23
C HIS A 8 -11.83 -27.76 13.41
N THR A 9 -11.95 -26.66 12.65
CA THR A 9 -13.23 -26.19 12.10
C THR A 9 -13.08 -25.84 10.63
N ARG A 10 -14.10 -26.26 9.89
CA ARG A 10 -14.26 -26.34 8.44
C ARG A 10 -14.88 -25.03 7.92
N LYS A 11 -14.43 -24.58 6.74
CA LYS A 11 -15.12 -23.76 5.71
C LYS A 11 -15.95 -22.54 6.15
N SER A 12 -15.53 -21.36 5.67
CA SER A 12 -16.46 -20.38 5.08
C SER A 12 -15.86 -19.91 3.76
N GLY A 13 -16.49 -20.34 2.66
CA GLY A 13 -16.10 -19.97 1.32
C GLY A 13 -16.46 -18.51 1.06
N LYS A 14 -15.45 -17.67 0.87
CA LYS A 14 -15.62 -16.43 0.12
C LYS A 14 -15.17 -16.73 -1.30
N THR A 15 -16.12 -16.90 -2.19
CA THR A 15 -15.87 -16.89 -3.64
C THR A 15 -15.15 -15.59 -3.99
N SER A 16 -14.01 -15.72 -4.66
CA SER A 16 -13.21 -14.57 -5.12
C SER A 16 -14.06 -13.70 -6.04
N MET A 17 -13.84 -12.39 -6.00
CA MET A 17 -14.48 -11.41 -6.89
C MET A 17 -14.25 -11.75 -8.37
N GLU A 18 -13.19 -12.53 -8.68
CA GLU A 18 -12.92 -13.09 -10.00
C GLU A 18 -13.95 -14.14 -10.46
N ASP A 19 -14.54 -14.92 -9.55
CA ASP A 19 -15.56 -15.93 -9.89
C ASP A 19 -16.93 -15.28 -10.22
N GLN A 20 -17.20 -14.07 -9.73
CA GLN A 20 -18.39 -13.31 -10.11
C GLN A 20 -18.26 -12.68 -11.50
N ILE A 21 -17.05 -12.23 -11.86
CA ILE A 21 -16.78 -11.64 -13.18
C ILE A 21 -16.85 -12.71 -14.27
N ARG A 22 -16.36 -13.93 -13.99
CA ARG A 22 -16.43 -15.05 -14.94
C ARG A 22 -17.86 -15.53 -15.19
N ARG A 23 -18.74 -15.43 -14.18
CA ARG A 23 -20.16 -15.84 -14.29
C ARG A 23 -21.04 -14.82 -15.03
N ALA A 24 -20.60 -13.58 -15.17
CA ALA A 24 -21.30 -12.56 -15.94
C ALA A 24 -21.01 -12.65 -17.46
N TYR A 25 -19.93 -13.34 -17.84
CA TYR A 25 -19.50 -13.46 -19.24
C TYR A 25 -20.06 -14.68 -19.99
N ASP A 26 -20.82 -15.55 -19.31
CA ASP A 26 -21.26 -16.85 -19.83
C ASP A 26 -22.79 -16.98 -19.98
N SER A 27 -23.53 -15.86 -19.92
CA SER A 27 -25.00 -15.89 -19.88
C SER A 27 -25.71 -15.34 -21.11
N GLU A 28 -25.02 -15.07 -22.21
CA GLU A 28 -25.67 -14.63 -23.45
C GLU A 28 -25.07 -15.35 -24.66
N LYS A 29 -25.59 -16.54 -24.94
CA LYS A 29 -26.01 -17.00 -26.29
C LYS A 29 -26.20 -18.51 -26.27
N GLU A 30 -27.45 -18.94 -26.12
CA GLU A 30 -28.09 -19.91 -27.02
C GLU A 30 -29.59 -20.06 -26.66
N ASP A 31 -30.36 -20.43 -27.68
CA ASP A 31 -31.79 -20.74 -27.77
C ASP A 31 -32.75 -19.52 -27.81
N GLU A 32 -33.74 -19.40 -28.70
CA GLU A 32 -34.30 -20.31 -29.72
C GLU A 32 -35.24 -19.47 -30.62
N ASP A 33 -35.03 -19.57 -31.94
CA ASP A 33 -36.02 -19.89 -32.97
C ASP A 33 -37.51 -19.46 -32.87
N LEU A 34 -37.95 -18.70 -33.90
CA LEU A 34 -39.04 -19.04 -34.86
C LEU A 34 -39.79 -17.79 -35.37
N CYS A 35 -39.70 -17.54 -36.67
CA CYS A 35 -40.88 -17.65 -37.54
C CYS A 35 -40.44 -17.78 -39.00
N VAL A 36 -40.35 -19.05 -39.44
CA VAL A 36 -40.50 -19.45 -40.83
C VAL A 36 -41.97 -19.25 -41.23
N SER A 37 -42.19 -18.64 -42.39
CA SER A 37 -43.35 -18.95 -43.23
C SER A 37 -42.89 -18.93 -44.68
N GLU A 38 -42.58 -20.12 -45.19
CA GLU A 38 -42.70 -20.42 -46.61
C GLU A 38 -44.16 -20.51 -47.02
N GLY A 39 -44.40 -20.29 -48.32
CA GLY A 39 -45.52 -20.89 -49.04
C GLY A 39 -46.54 -19.91 -49.59
N VAL A 40 -47.13 -20.13 -50.76
CA VAL A 40 -47.08 -21.29 -51.66
C VAL A 40 -47.78 -20.83 -52.96
N THR A 41 -47.21 -21.28 -54.08
CA THR A 41 -47.76 -21.63 -55.40
C THR A 41 -48.92 -20.88 -56.07
N ASP A 42 -48.80 -20.89 -57.40
CA ASP A 42 -49.85 -21.14 -58.39
C ASP A 42 -51.02 -20.16 -58.44
N GLU A 43 -51.27 -19.58 -59.60
CA GLU A 43 -52.10 -20.30 -60.57
C GLU A 43 -52.16 -19.51 -61.88
N LYS A 44 -52.14 -20.27 -62.98
CA LYS A 44 -52.46 -19.81 -64.32
C LYS A 44 -53.98 -19.54 -64.44
N THR A 45 -54.32 -19.07 -65.65
CA THR A 45 -55.61 -19.21 -66.36
C THR A 45 -56.71 -18.16 -66.09
N PRO A 46 -57.65 -17.91 -67.04
CA PRO A 46 -57.73 -18.37 -68.43
C PRO A 46 -58.00 -17.29 -69.49
N VAL A 47 -57.82 -17.75 -70.73
CA VAL A 47 -58.43 -17.28 -71.99
C VAL A 47 -59.89 -16.87 -71.81
N ILE A 48 -60.27 -15.71 -72.38
CA ILE A 48 -61.63 -15.49 -72.87
C ILE A 48 -61.53 -15.13 -74.35
N ASP A 49 -61.67 -16.15 -75.18
CA ASP A 49 -62.21 -16.02 -76.52
C ASP A 49 -63.68 -15.60 -76.40
N LYS A 50 -64.03 -14.48 -77.02
CA LYS A 50 -65.42 -14.16 -77.35
C LYS A 50 -65.50 -13.73 -78.80
N GLN A 51 -65.63 -14.74 -79.65
CA GLN A 51 -66.36 -14.63 -80.90
C GLN A 51 -67.74 -14.00 -80.64
N GLY A 52 -68.02 -12.88 -81.31
CA GLY A 52 -69.27 -12.14 -81.17
C GLY A 52 -69.60 -11.40 -82.46
N LYS A 53 -69.79 -12.15 -83.55
CA LYS A 53 -70.35 -11.62 -84.79
C LYS A 53 -71.83 -11.36 -84.60
N LYS A 54 -72.24 -10.10 -84.37
CA LYS A 54 -73.62 -9.64 -84.66
C LYS A 54 -73.62 -8.23 -85.25
N ARG A 55 -74.36 -8.14 -86.36
CA ARG A 55 -74.69 -6.96 -87.16
C ARG A 55 -75.68 -6.05 -86.42
N SER A 56 -75.87 -4.86 -87.01
CA SER A 56 -76.99 -3.92 -86.85
C SER A 56 -76.72 -2.85 -85.80
N SER A 57 -77.00 -1.56 -85.98
CA SER A 57 -77.75 -0.84 -87.02
C SER A 57 -77.32 0.62 -86.92
N ALA A 58 -77.22 1.29 -88.06
CA ALA A 58 -77.33 2.75 -88.12
C ALA A 58 -78.70 3.16 -87.56
N GLY A 59 -78.73 4.15 -86.67
CA GLY A 59 -79.99 4.73 -86.24
C GLY A 59 -79.89 5.57 -84.97
N ILE A 60 -79.88 6.88 -85.19
CA ILE A 60 -80.44 7.94 -84.34
C ILE A 60 -79.49 8.53 -83.29
N VAL A 61 -79.16 9.79 -83.59
CA VAL A 61 -78.53 10.83 -82.78
C VAL A 61 -79.25 11.00 -81.44
N GLU A 62 -78.49 11.00 -80.35
CA GLU A 62 -78.74 11.92 -79.23
C GLU A 62 -77.41 12.42 -78.65
N ASP A 63 -77.27 13.74 -78.69
CA ASP A 63 -76.18 14.58 -78.23
C ASP A 63 -76.11 14.61 -76.68
N ILE A 64 -75.75 13.47 -76.09
CA ILE A 64 -75.47 13.32 -74.65
C ILE A 64 -74.11 12.59 -74.43
N GLY A 65 -73.54 12.02 -75.50
CA GLY A 65 -72.30 11.26 -75.45
C GLY A 65 -71.03 12.06 -75.14
N ASP A 66 -71.03 13.39 -75.35
CA ASP A 66 -69.86 14.25 -75.16
C ASP A 66 -69.68 14.74 -73.70
N GLY A 67 -70.75 14.66 -72.89
CA GLY A 67 -70.75 15.08 -71.48
C GLY A 67 -70.23 14.03 -70.49
N ILE A 68 -70.43 12.74 -70.78
CA ILE A 68 -70.00 11.63 -69.91
C ILE A 68 -68.46 11.50 -69.85
N PRO A 69 -67.71 11.58 -70.97
CA PRO A 69 -66.25 11.57 -70.97
C PRO A 69 -65.65 12.77 -70.22
N ASN A 70 -66.21 13.96 -70.40
CA ASN A 70 -65.76 15.19 -69.74
C ASN A 70 -66.00 15.16 -68.21
N MET A 71 -67.13 14.60 -67.75
CA MET A 71 -67.36 14.38 -66.32
C MET A 71 -66.38 13.35 -65.72
N LEU A 72 -66.08 12.26 -66.42
CA LEU A 72 -65.08 11.26 -66.00
C LEU A 72 -63.66 11.84 -65.91
N GLU A 73 -63.29 12.73 -66.84
CA GLU A 73 -62.02 13.43 -66.82
C GLU A 73 -61.90 14.37 -65.62
N ARG A 74 -62.98 15.10 -65.28
CA ARG A 74 -63.04 15.90 -64.04
C ARG A 74 -62.92 15.05 -62.79
N PHE A 75 -63.64 13.93 -62.69
CA PHE A 75 -63.50 12.99 -61.57
C PHE A 75 -62.08 12.43 -61.45
N ARG A 76 -61.42 12.12 -62.59
CA ARG A 76 -60.02 11.69 -62.60
C ARG A 76 -59.10 12.77 -62.04
N ALA A 77 -59.27 14.02 -62.49
CA ALA A 77 -58.50 15.15 -62.01
C ALA A 77 -58.69 15.38 -60.50
N ASP A 78 -59.93 15.30 -59.99
CA ASP A 78 -60.23 15.43 -58.56
C ASP A 78 -59.59 14.30 -57.73
N ILE A 79 -59.60 13.07 -58.24
CA ILE A 79 -58.94 11.93 -57.60
C ILE A 79 -57.42 12.14 -57.58
N ASP A 80 -56.82 12.56 -58.69
CA ASP A 80 -55.38 12.82 -58.79
C ASP A 80 -54.96 13.96 -57.86
N GLU A 81 -55.74 15.05 -57.77
CA GLU A 81 -55.53 16.16 -56.85
C GLU A 81 -55.64 15.71 -55.38
N ALA A 82 -56.66 14.90 -55.07
CA ALA A 82 -56.83 14.32 -53.73
C ALA A 82 -55.67 13.39 -53.36
N LEU A 83 -55.16 12.59 -54.31
CA LEU A 83 -54.00 11.71 -54.11
C LEU A 83 -52.72 12.52 -53.86
N VAL A 84 -52.47 13.58 -54.65
CA VAL A 84 -51.34 14.49 -54.45
C VAL A 84 -51.42 15.16 -53.08
N THR A 85 -52.60 15.61 -52.67
CA THR A 85 -52.83 16.26 -51.38
C THR A 85 -52.59 15.29 -50.21
N LYS A 86 -53.11 14.06 -50.30
CA LYS A 86 -52.87 13.00 -49.30
C LYS A 86 -51.38 12.66 -49.19
N ARG A 87 -50.69 12.55 -50.34
CA ARG A 87 -49.24 12.30 -50.37
C ARG A 87 -48.47 13.40 -49.66
N LYS A 88 -48.73 14.68 -49.97
CA LYS A 88 -48.08 15.83 -49.31
C LYS A 88 -48.33 15.82 -47.80
N LYS A 89 -49.57 15.54 -47.36
CA LYS A 89 -49.91 15.46 -45.93
C LYS A 89 -49.15 14.34 -45.22
N LEU A 90 -49.04 13.16 -45.85
CA LEU A 90 -48.29 12.03 -45.31
C LEU A 90 -46.80 12.33 -45.24
N GLU A 91 -46.22 12.96 -46.26
CA GLU A 91 -44.82 13.36 -46.27
C GLU A 91 -44.49 14.37 -45.16
N MET A 92 -45.34 15.39 -44.97
CA MET A 92 -45.20 16.35 -43.86
C MET A 92 -45.30 15.68 -42.48
N TYR A 93 -46.24 14.73 -42.33
CA TYR A 93 -46.39 13.96 -41.10
C TYR A 93 -45.16 13.07 -40.85
N ALA A 94 -44.68 12.33 -41.85
CA ALA A 94 -43.49 11.50 -41.73
C ALA A 94 -42.26 12.33 -41.36
N LYS A 95 -42.08 13.50 -41.99
CA LYS A 95 -40.97 14.42 -41.70
C LYS A 95 -41.02 14.96 -40.28
N SER A 96 -42.19 15.42 -39.81
CA SER A 96 -42.34 15.94 -38.45
C SER A 96 -42.20 14.85 -37.38
N SER A 97 -42.73 13.66 -37.64
CA SER A 97 -42.58 12.48 -36.77
C SER A 97 -41.11 12.05 -36.68
N CYS A 98 -40.42 11.93 -37.82
CA CYS A 98 -38.99 11.58 -37.87
C CYS A 98 -38.14 12.62 -37.13
N LYS A 99 -38.39 13.92 -37.34
CA LYS A 99 -37.71 15.00 -36.61
C LYS A 99 -37.89 14.87 -35.09
N THR A 100 -39.12 14.60 -34.65
CA THR A 100 -39.44 14.42 -33.23
C THR A 100 -38.77 13.18 -32.65
N SER A 101 -38.76 12.07 -33.40
CA SER A 101 -38.08 10.83 -33.01
C SER A 101 -36.58 11.04 -32.86
N ASN A 102 -35.93 11.69 -33.84
CA ASN A 102 -34.50 12.00 -33.78
C ASN A 102 -34.16 12.88 -32.57
N GLN A 103 -34.97 13.91 -32.29
CA GLN A 103 -34.78 14.75 -31.11
C GLN A 103 -34.84 13.94 -29.80
N ARG A 104 -35.75 12.95 -29.71
CA ARG A 104 -35.84 12.07 -28.54
C ARG A 104 -34.59 11.21 -28.39
N VAL A 105 -34.09 10.63 -29.49
CA VAL A 105 -32.86 9.81 -29.48
C VAL A 105 -31.66 10.65 -29.06
N GLU A 106 -31.50 11.86 -29.61
CA GLU A 106 -30.43 12.78 -29.21
C GLU A 106 -30.50 13.16 -27.73
N ASN A 107 -31.71 13.41 -27.21
CA ASN A 107 -31.89 13.75 -25.80
C ASN A 107 -31.50 12.58 -24.89
N VAL A 108 -31.91 11.35 -25.22
CA VAL A 108 -31.50 10.15 -24.47
C VAL A 108 -29.97 9.99 -24.51
N TRP A 109 -29.36 10.18 -25.68
CA TRP A 109 -27.91 10.11 -25.84
C TRP A 109 -27.18 11.15 -24.97
N LYS A 110 -27.64 12.42 -24.98
CA LYS A 110 -27.08 13.49 -24.15
C LYS A 110 -27.18 13.18 -22.66
N ILE A 111 -28.35 12.75 -22.20
CA ILE A 111 -28.57 12.37 -20.79
C ILE A 111 -27.62 11.22 -20.39
N GLN A 112 -27.45 10.22 -21.25
CA GLN A 112 -26.58 9.09 -20.96
C GLN A 112 -25.10 9.52 -20.91
N GLN A 113 -24.65 10.38 -21.84
CA GLN A 113 -23.31 10.95 -21.83
C GLN A 113 -23.04 11.75 -20.55
N GLU A 114 -23.98 12.60 -20.14
CA GLU A 114 -23.86 13.41 -18.93
C GLU A 114 -23.77 12.53 -17.67
N LYS A 115 -24.60 11.48 -17.58
CA LYS A 115 -24.53 10.51 -16.47
C LYS A 115 -23.17 9.83 -16.41
N ARG A 116 -22.61 9.38 -17.54
CA ARG A 116 -21.27 8.77 -17.59
C ARG A 116 -20.20 9.77 -17.16
N LYS A 117 -20.23 11.00 -17.69
CA LYS A 117 -19.29 12.07 -17.34
C LYS A 117 -19.32 12.36 -15.83
N LYS A 118 -20.51 12.49 -15.25
CA LYS A 118 -20.69 12.72 -13.82
C LYS A 118 -20.12 11.57 -12.98
N LEU A 119 -20.36 10.32 -13.39
CA LEU A 119 -19.80 9.16 -12.73
C LEU A 119 -18.26 9.18 -12.73
N TYR A 120 -17.65 9.45 -13.88
CA TYR A 120 -16.19 9.58 -13.98
C TYR A 120 -15.64 10.72 -13.11
N GLN A 121 -16.30 11.87 -13.11
CA GLN A 121 -15.89 13.02 -12.28
C GLN A 121 -15.96 12.68 -10.79
N ASN A 122 -17.03 12.03 -10.34
CA ASN A 122 -17.17 11.61 -8.95
C ASN A 122 -16.04 10.67 -8.52
N TYR A 123 -15.80 9.59 -9.29
CA TYR A 123 -14.72 8.66 -8.97
C TYR A 123 -13.35 9.30 -9.04
N SER A 124 -13.11 10.15 -10.05
CA SER A 124 -11.86 10.91 -10.16
C SER A 124 -11.62 11.76 -8.92
N GLN A 125 -12.66 12.42 -8.40
CA GLN A 125 -12.56 13.23 -7.19
C GLN A 125 -12.26 12.38 -5.94
N GLU A 126 -12.90 11.21 -5.81
CA GLU A 126 -12.63 10.27 -4.72
C GLU A 126 -11.19 9.77 -4.76
N PHE A 127 -10.70 9.34 -5.93
CA PHE A 127 -9.31 8.93 -6.10
C PHE A 127 -8.33 10.05 -5.79
N MET A 128 -8.58 11.27 -6.27
CA MET A 128 -7.73 12.42 -5.97
C MET A 128 -7.65 12.70 -4.47
N THR A 129 -8.77 12.61 -3.77
CA THR A 129 -8.82 12.81 -2.30
C THR A 129 -7.99 11.73 -1.60
N LEU A 130 -8.12 10.47 -2.03
CA LEU A 130 -7.37 9.36 -1.45
C LEU A 130 -5.86 9.50 -1.69
N LEU A 131 -5.46 9.92 -2.90
CA LEU A 131 -4.06 10.14 -3.26
C LEU A 131 -3.44 11.30 -2.47
N GLN A 132 -4.15 12.41 -2.30
CA GLN A 132 -3.70 13.54 -1.48
C GLN A 132 -3.52 13.17 0.00
N GLN A 133 -4.45 12.36 0.53
CA GLN A 133 -4.34 11.84 1.88
C GLN A 133 -3.12 10.93 2.03
N TRP A 134 -2.91 10.03 1.06
CA TRP A 134 -1.73 9.15 1.06
C TRP A 134 -0.43 9.94 0.99
N GLU A 135 -0.33 10.94 0.11
CA GLU A 135 0.83 11.83 0.02
C GLU A 135 1.12 12.54 1.35
N THR A 136 0.08 13.04 2.01
CA THR A 136 0.17 13.67 3.33
C THR A 136 0.69 12.70 4.39
N ASP A 137 0.18 11.46 4.40
CA ASP A 137 0.58 10.45 5.38
C ASP A 137 2.00 9.94 5.13
N MET A 138 2.43 9.85 3.86
CA MET A 138 3.82 9.58 3.49
C MET A 138 4.76 10.67 4.01
N GLN A 139 4.39 11.94 3.83
CA GLN A 139 5.20 13.06 4.32
C GLN A 139 5.31 13.05 5.86
N LYS A 140 4.20 12.83 6.56
CA LYS A 140 4.22 12.69 8.03
C LYS A 140 5.05 11.49 8.49
N THR A 141 5.05 10.40 7.74
CA THR A 141 5.86 9.21 8.05
C THR A 141 7.35 9.53 7.92
N LYS A 142 7.74 10.22 6.85
CA LYS A 142 9.11 10.70 6.64
C LYS A 142 9.59 11.62 7.77
N GLU A 143 8.76 12.56 8.21
CA GLU A 143 9.09 13.44 9.35
C GLU A 143 9.29 12.67 10.66
N ARG A 144 8.50 11.63 10.90
CA ARG A 144 8.66 10.77 12.09
C ARG A 144 9.94 9.94 12.01
N GLU A 145 10.26 9.41 10.84
CA GLU A 145 11.50 8.67 10.60
C GLU A 145 12.73 9.55 10.86
N GLU A 146 12.74 10.78 10.37
CA GLU A 146 13.85 11.72 10.61
C GLU A 146 14.03 12.03 12.10
N LYS A 147 12.93 12.27 12.83
CA LYS A 147 12.98 12.46 14.29
C LYS A 147 13.55 11.24 15.00
N LEU A 148 13.14 10.03 14.59
CA LEU A 148 13.63 8.78 15.17
C LEU A 148 15.13 8.58 14.88
N ALA A 149 15.57 8.85 13.66
CA ALA A 149 16.98 8.78 13.27
C ALA A 149 17.85 9.73 14.11
N ASN A 150 17.38 10.96 14.34
CA ASN A 150 18.05 11.94 15.18
C ASN A 150 18.17 11.47 16.64
N LEU A 151 17.10 10.90 17.22
CA LEU A 151 17.13 10.32 18.56
C LEU A 151 18.12 9.17 18.66
N PHE A 152 18.13 8.25 17.70
CA PHE A 152 19.11 7.16 17.65
C PHE A 152 20.54 7.67 17.55
N GLN A 153 20.80 8.72 16.76
CA GLN A 153 22.12 9.31 16.66
C GLN A 153 22.58 9.90 18.00
N GLN A 154 21.69 10.60 18.72
CA GLN A 154 21.97 11.14 20.06
C GLN A 154 22.21 10.03 21.08
N GLN A 155 21.39 8.99 21.06
CA GLN A 155 21.54 7.83 21.95
C GLN A 155 22.86 7.10 21.70
N ARG A 156 23.24 6.92 20.43
CA ARG A 156 24.54 6.33 20.04
C ARG A 156 25.71 7.14 20.59
N LYS A 157 25.69 8.47 20.47
CA LYS A 157 26.72 9.36 21.03
C LYS A 157 26.81 9.20 22.56
N THR A 158 25.67 9.17 23.24
CA THR A 158 25.60 9.03 24.70
C THR A 158 26.18 7.69 25.16
N LEU A 159 25.80 6.59 24.50
CA LEU A 159 26.35 5.25 24.77
C LEU A 159 27.86 5.19 24.52
N GLN A 160 28.35 5.77 23.43
CA GLN A 160 29.78 5.83 23.13
C GLN A 160 30.54 6.62 24.21
N GLN A 161 30.01 7.76 24.65
CA GLN A 161 30.61 8.56 25.70
C GLN A 161 30.64 7.81 27.04
N ALA A 162 29.54 7.13 27.41
CA ALA A 162 29.48 6.31 28.61
C ALA A 162 30.55 5.21 28.60
N ARG A 163 30.75 4.55 27.45
CA ARG A 163 31.80 3.53 27.28
C ARG A 163 33.20 4.10 27.49
N ILE A 164 33.48 5.28 26.93
CA ILE A 164 34.77 5.97 27.09
C ILE A 164 35.02 6.30 28.56
N VAL A 165 34.02 6.88 29.24
CA VAL A 165 34.12 7.23 30.68
C VAL A 165 34.35 5.99 31.54
N GLN A 166 33.63 4.89 31.29
CA GLN A 166 33.83 3.64 32.03
C GLN A 166 35.23 3.06 31.81
N SER A 167 35.72 3.04 30.57
CA SER A 167 37.08 2.59 30.26
C SER A 167 38.14 3.44 30.97
N GLN A 168 37.96 4.76 31.00
CA GLN A 168 38.86 5.66 31.71
C GLN A 168 38.83 5.42 33.23
N LYS A 169 37.65 5.24 33.84
CA LYS A 169 37.52 4.91 35.26
C LYS A 169 38.27 3.61 35.60
N LEU A 170 38.12 2.58 34.78
CA LEU A 170 38.82 1.31 34.98
C LEU A 170 40.34 1.49 34.91
N LYS A 171 40.83 2.31 33.96
CA LYS A 171 42.25 2.65 33.84
C LYS A 171 42.77 3.35 35.10
N THR A 172 42.02 4.31 35.64
CA THR A 172 42.38 5.01 36.88
C THR A 172 42.41 4.07 38.08
N ILE A 173 41.42 3.17 38.22
CA ILE A 173 41.41 2.17 39.29
C ILE A 173 42.64 1.27 39.21
N ARG A 174 42.99 0.80 38.00
CA ARG A 174 44.17 -0.03 37.78
C ARG A 174 45.45 0.70 38.19
N GLN A 175 45.61 1.95 37.77
CA GLN A 175 46.78 2.77 38.12
C GLN A 175 46.89 3.00 39.63
N LEU A 176 45.77 3.26 40.31
CA LEU A 176 45.76 3.43 41.76
C LEU A 176 46.18 2.15 42.48
N TYR A 177 45.72 0.99 42.00
CA TYR A 177 46.12 -0.31 42.55
C TYR A 177 47.61 -0.59 42.33
N GLU A 178 48.14 -0.34 41.14
CA GLU A 178 49.57 -0.48 40.84
C GLU A 178 50.44 0.44 41.73
N GLN A 179 50.00 1.68 41.96
CA GLN A 179 50.67 2.61 42.88
C GLN A 179 50.62 2.13 44.34
N PHE A 180 49.49 1.61 44.79
CA PHE A 180 49.34 1.07 46.14
C PHE A 180 50.33 -0.08 46.39
N ILE A 181 50.39 -1.06 45.48
CA ILE A 181 51.32 -2.19 45.59
C ILE A 181 52.77 -1.69 45.63
N LYS A 182 53.15 -0.80 44.72
CA LYS A 182 54.51 -0.23 44.71
C LYS A 182 54.85 0.48 46.02
N THR A 183 53.93 1.27 46.55
CA THR A 183 54.14 2.01 47.81
C THR A 183 54.32 1.06 48.99
N MET A 184 53.56 -0.03 49.02
CA MET A 184 53.70 -1.08 50.04
C MET A 184 55.06 -1.78 49.94
N GLU A 185 55.49 -2.17 48.73
CA GLU A 185 56.79 -2.80 48.51
C GLU A 185 57.96 -1.88 48.90
N ASP A 186 57.86 -0.58 48.59
CA ASP A 186 58.88 0.40 48.96
C ASP A 186 58.91 0.63 50.47
N LEU A 187 57.74 0.65 51.14
CA LEU A 187 57.64 0.75 52.60
C LEU A 187 58.26 -0.47 53.29
N GLU A 188 57.95 -1.68 52.84
CA GLU A 188 58.50 -2.93 53.39
C GLU A 188 60.02 -2.95 53.32
N LYS A 189 60.61 -2.62 52.16
CA LYS A 189 62.07 -2.51 51.99
C LYS A 189 62.70 -1.49 52.93
N ASN A 190 62.05 -0.34 53.13
CA ASN A 190 62.55 0.70 54.02
C ASN A 190 62.51 0.23 55.49
N LEU A 191 61.39 -0.37 55.93
CA LEU A 191 61.25 -0.90 57.28
C LEU A 191 62.25 -2.03 57.56
N ASP A 192 62.48 -2.94 56.61
CA ASP A 192 63.48 -3.99 56.74
C ASP A 192 64.89 -3.42 56.91
N THR A 193 65.23 -2.41 56.11
CA THR A 193 66.55 -1.76 56.17
C THR A 193 66.72 -0.99 57.48
N GLU A 194 65.68 -0.30 57.94
CA GLU A 194 65.69 0.45 59.21
C GLU A 194 65.82 -0.49 60.40
N ALA A 195 65.01 -1.55 60.46
CA ALA A 195 65.07 -2.58 61.51
C ALA A 195 66.44 -3.28 61.54
N GLN A 196 67.02 -3.59 60.37
CA GLN A 196 68.34 -4.20 60.29
C GLN A 196 69.44 -3.27 60.82
N ASN A 197 69.36 -1.97 60.50
CA ASN A 197 70.31 -0.97 61.00
C ASN A 197 70.18 -0.75 62.51
N GLU A 198 68.95 -0.71 63.02
CA GLU A 198 68.67 -0.56 64.46
C GLU A 198 69.21 -1.77 65.24
N LEU A 199 68.91 -3.00 64.80
CA LEU A 199 69.45 -4.23 65.40
C LEU A 199 70.99 -4.24 65.40
N ARG A 200 71.62 -3.82 64.29
CA ARG A 200 73.07 -3.70 64.20
C ARG A 200 73.64 -2.70 65.21
N ASN A 201 72.98 -1.56 65.41
CA ASN A 201 73.38 -0.55 66.38
C ASN A 201 73.23 -1.07 67.82
N GLU A 202 72.13 -1.75 68.14
CA GLU A 202 71.93 -2.39 69.45
C GLU A 202 72.99 -3.45 69.75
N MET A 203 73.29 -4.33 68.78
CA MET A 203 74.36 -5.32 68.92
C MET A 203 75.72 -4.67 69.18
N ALA A 204 76.05 -3.57 68.49
CA ALA A 204 77.28 -2.84 68.71
C ALA A 204 77.35 -2.19 70.11
N MET A 205 76.24 -1.63 70.59
CA MET A 205 76.16 -1.08 71.95
C MET A 205 76.32 -2.17 73.01
N MET A 206 75.68 -3.33 72.83
CA MET A 206 75.80 -4.48 73.73
C MET A 206 77.24 -5.02 73.76
N GLN A 207 77.87 -5.18 72.59
CA GLN A 207 79.26 -5.62 72.50
C GLN A 207 80.19 -4.66 73.24
N LYS A 208 80.01 -3.35 73.06
CA LYS A 208 80.78 -2.31 73.78
C LYS A 208 80.57 -2.41 75.30
N LYS A 209 79.33 -2.59 75.76
CA LYS A 209 79.00 -2.73 77.18
C LYS A 209 79.67 -3.96 77.80
N CYS A 210 79.60 -5.12 77.14
CA CYS A 210 80.24 -6.35 77.59
C CYS A 210 81.77 -6.21 77.73
N LEU A 211 82.43 -5.57 76.75
CA LEU A 211 83.86 -5.27 76.79
C LEU A 211 84.23 -4.37 77.98
N MET A 212 83.47 -3.30 78.22
CA MET A 212 83.69 -2.40 79.36
C MET A 212 83.50 -3.11 80.71
N GLU A 213 82.42 -3.89 80.87
CA GLU A 213 82.14 -4.65 82.09
C GLU A 213 83.24 -5.69 82.37
N THR A 214 83.71 -6.38 81.33
CA THR A 214 84.81 -7.35 81.45
C THR A 214 86.11 -6.67 81.89
N GLN A 215 86.49 -5.55 81.26
CA GLN A 215 87.66 -4.76 81.70
C GLN A 215 87.52 -4.27 83.14
N GLN A 216 86.32 -3.83 83.53
CA GLN A 216 86.08 -3.38 84.90
C GLN A 216 86.22 -4.53 85.91
N GLN A 217 85.76 -5.73 85.55
CA GLN A 217 85.90 -6.93 86.38
C GLN A 217 87.36 -7.39 86.48
N GLU A 218 88.11 -7.38 85.38
CA GLU A 218 89.55 -7.70 85.37
C GLU A 218 90.37 -6.70 86.20
N THR A 219 90.14 -5.39 86.02
CA THR A 219 90.82 -4.35 86.81
C THR A 219 90.48 -4.45 88.29
N ALA A 220 89.23 -4.78 88.64
CA ALA A 220 88.85 -5.06 90.03
C ALA A 220 89.54 -6.31 90.58
N ALA A 221 89.65 -7.39 89.79
CA ALA A 221 90.34 -8.62 90.18
C ALA A 221 91.85 -8.38 90.40
N VAL A 222 92.51 -7.65 89.49
CA VAL A 222 93.93 -7.24 89.63
C VAL A 222 94.13 -6.36 90.86
N ARG A 223 93.24 -5.39 91.10
CA ARG A 223 93.32 -4.56 92.31
C ARG A 223 93.20 -5.42 93.57
N LYS A 224 92.27 -6.37 93.58
CA LYS A 224 92.06 -7.28 94.71
C LYS A 224 93.26 -8.22 94.92
N SER A 225 93.88 -8.73 93.84
CA SER A 225 95.08 -9.58 93.96
C SER A 225 96.30 -8.80 94.46
N LEU A 226 96.52 -7.57 93.97
CA LEU A 226 97.57 -6.66 94.47
C LEU A 226 97.35 -6.29 95.94
N GLN A 227 96.11 -6.07 96.35
CA GLN A 227 95.79 -5.75 97.74
C GLN A 227 96.03 -6.95 98.68
N SER A 228 95.83 -8.18 98.17
CA SER A 228 96.11 -9.43 98.88
C SER A 228 97.58 -9.83 98.92
N THR A 229 98.47 -9.17 98.16
CA THR A 229 99.93 -9.38 98.21
C THR A 229 100.66 -8.28 98.99
N LEU A 230 100.01 -7.13 99.24
CA LEU A 230 100.56 -6.01 100.01
C LEU A 230 100.13 -5.98 101.49
N PHE A 231 99.24 -6.88 101.90
CA PHE A 231 98.84 -7.18 103.29
C PHE A 231 98.91 -8.67 103.53
#